data_AF-A0A4R8ECC5-F1
#
_entry.id   AF-A0A4R8ECC5-F1
#
_cell.length_a   1.000
_cell.length_b   1.000
_cell.length_c   1.000
_cell.angle_alpha   90.00
_cell.angle_beta   90.00
_cell.angle_gamma   90.00
#
_symmetry.space_group_name_H-M   'P 1'
#
loop_
_entity.id
_entity.type
_entity.pdbx_description
1 polymer ?
#
loop_
_entity_poly.entity_id
_entity_poly.type
_entity_poly.pdbx_seq_one_letter_code
_entity_poly.pdbx_strand_id
1 'polypeptide(L)'
;MIFCSAVFKREDFIKAKGYSEKLKFGLEDWDLWIRLLNSDAKVFKIPEILFFYRKHYGTSMSDKFSDIEKHNQTMNMIFDNNREIYNDYFENPIKVAWDSARYKKIILKIEKSKFYNFELKIKRIFRKIYTYKTEK
;
A
#
# COMPACT_ATOMS: atom_id res chain seq x y z
N MET A 1 6.34 6.36 -3.94
CA MET A 1 4.94 6.53 -4.40
C MET A 1 4.98 7.18 -5.78
N ILE A 2 4.36 6.54 -6.77
CA ILE A 2 4.19 7.09 -8.13
C ILE A 2 2.84 7.80 -8.16
N PHE A 3 2.80 9.01 -8.70
CA PHE A 3 1.58 9.82 -8.79
C PHE A 3 0.79 9.49 -10.07
N CYS A 4 -0.51 9.78 -10.09
CA CYS A 4 -1.34 9.63 -11.29
C CYS A 4 -0.91 10.55 -12.45
N SER A 5 -0.04 11.54 -12.19
CA SER A 5 0.58 12.41 -13.20
C SER A 5 1.89 11.84 -13.76
N ALA A 6 2.25 10.60 -13.45
CA ALA A 6 3.46 9.98 -13.96
C ALA A 6 3.39 9.77 -15.47
N VAL A 7 4.53 9.98 -16.14
CA VAL A 7 4.67 9.80 -17.59
C VAL A 7 5.52 8.56 -17.84
N PHE A 8 5.13 7.77 -18.84
CA PHE A 8 5.79 6.54 -19.24
C PHE A 8 5.81 6.45 -20.77
N LYS A 9 6.70 5.61 -21.31
CA LYS A 9 6.79 5.41 -22.76
C LYS A 9 5.52 4.71 -23.26
N ARG A 10 5.02 5.17 -24.42
CA ARG A 10 3.84 4.57 -25.08
C ARG A 10 4.04 3.08 -25.36
N GLU A 11 5.23 2.69 -25.79
CA GLU A 11 5.56 1.29 -26.10
C GLU A 11 5.40 0.38 -24.88
N ASP A 12 5.84 0.84 -23.71
CA ASP A 12 5.75 0.06 -22.47
C ASP A 12 4.30 -0.04 -21.99
N PHE A 13 3.49 1.01 -22.18
CA PHE A 13 2.05 0.96 -21.93
C PHE A 13 1.33 -0.07 -22.80
N ILE A 14 1.69 -0.12 -24.10
CA ILE A 14 1.14 -1.10 -25.04
C ILE A 14 1.57 -2.51 -24.65
N LYS A 15 2.86 -2.73 -24.31
CA LYS A 15 3.37 -4.03 -23.83
C LYS A 15 2.66 -4.48 -22.55
N ALA A 16 2.40 -3.55 -21.64
CA ALA A 16 1.66 -3.82 -20.42
C ALA A 16 0.19 -4.17 -20.70
N LYS A 17 -0.35 -3.88 -21.90
CA LYS A 17 -1.77 -4.01 -22.28
C LYS A 17 -2.70 -2.97 -21.62
N GLY A 18 -2.17 -1.78 -21.32
CA GLY A 18 -2.95 -0.65 -20.83
C GLY A 18 -3.55 -0.85 -19.43
N TYR A 19 -4.58 -0.08 -19.07
CA TYR A 19 -5.26 -0.19 -17.78
C TYR A 19 -6.17 -1.43 -17.75
N SER A 20 -6.25 -2.10 -16.59
CA SER A 20 -7.13 -3.25 -16.41
C SER A 20 -8.58 -2.82 -16.24
N GLU A 21 -9.43 -3.13 -17.21
CA GLU A 21 -10.87 -2.80 -17.16
C GLU A 21 -11.64 -3.59 -16.09
N LYS A 22 -11.03 -4.63 -15.52
CA LYS A 22 -11.63 -5.47 -14.46
C LYS A 22 -11.71 -4.72 -13.13
N LEU A 23 -10.84 -3.75 -12.90
CA LEU A 23 -10.74 -3.02 -11.63
C LEU A 23 -11.80 -1.92 -11.57
N LYS A 24 -12.98 -2.25 -11.03
CA LYS A 24 -14.12 -1.30 -10.95
C LYS A 24 -14.08 -0.37 -9.73
N PHE A 25 -13.27 -0.68 -8.73
CA PHE A 25 -13.24 0.03 -7.45
C PHE A 25 -11.93 0.78 -7.19
N GLY A 26 -11.19 1.10 -8.26
CA GLY A 26 -9.91 1.81 -8.21
C GLY A 26 -8.69 0.86 -8.21
N LEU A 27 -7.52 1.46 -8.02
CA LEU A 27 -6.18 0.83 -8.07
C LEU A 27 -5.73 0.36 -9.47
N GLU A 28 -6.39 0.83 -10.52
CA GLU A 28 -6.01 0.63 -11.92
C GLU A 28 -4.60 1.15 -12.22
N ASP A 29 -4.23 2.29 -11.64
CA ASP A 29 -2.89 2.85 -11.71
C ASP A 29 -1.87 1.89 -11.08
N TRP A 30 -2.21 1.32 -9.92
CA TRP A 30 -1.29 0.44 -9.19
C TRP A 30 -1.06 -0.88 -9.93
N ASP A 31 -2.11 -1.49 -10.47
CA ASP A 31 -2.02 -2.65 -11.34
C ASP A 31 -1.17 -2.38 -12.60
N LEU A 32 -1.32 -1.20 -13.20
CA LEU A 32 -0.49 -0.78 -14.33
C LEU A 32 0.99 -0.63 -13.92
N TRP A 33 1.27 -0.02 -12.76
CA TRP A 33 2.64 0.16 -12.30
C TRP A 33 3.35 -1.17 -12.04
N ILE A 34 2.64 -2.17 -11.49
CA ILE A 34 3.23 -3.51 -11.31
C ILE A 34 3.67 -4.09 -12.66
N ARG A 35 2.86 -3.96 -13.71
CA ARG A 35 3.19 -4.46 -15.06
C ARG A 35 4.26 -3.65 -15.78
N LEU A 36 4.36 -2.34 -15.49
CA LEU A 36 5.38 -1.47 -16.09
C LEU A 36 6.75 -1.59 -15.41
N LEU A 37 6.78 -1.93 -14.12
CA LEU A 37 7.99 -1.91 -13.31
C LEU A 37 8.56 -3.32 -13.15
N ASN A 38 9.51 -3.67 -14.02
CA ASN A 38 10.35 -4.85 -13.87
C ASN A 38 11.67 -4.52 -13.13
N SER A 39 12.54 -5.51 -12.97
CA SER A 39 13.85 -5.36 -12.31
C SER A 39 14.76 -4.31 -12.95
N ASP A 40 14.59 -4.04 -14.25
CA ASP A 40 15.41 -3.09 -15.02
C ASP A 40 14.75 -1.71 -15.15
N ALA A 41 13.52 -1.55 -14.63
CA ALA A 41 12.76 -0.32 -14.77
C ALA A 41 13.38 0.81 -13.95
N LYS A 42 13.56 1.97 -14.57
CA LYS A 42 14.09 3.17 -13.94
C LYS A 42 12.96 4.16 -13.70
N VAL A 43 12.75 4.52 -12.44
CA VAL A 43 11.79 5.55 -12.03
C VAL A 43 12.55 6.80 -11.62
N PHE A 44 12.23 7.93 -12.26
CA PHE A 44 12.78 9.23 -11.90
C PHE A 44 11.67 10.14 -11.39
N LYS A 45 11.87 10.71 -10.20
CA LYS A 45 10.98 11.73 -9.63
C LYS A 45 11.67 13.09 -9.75
N ILE A 46 11.02 14.02 -10.43
CA ILE A 46 11.50 15.41 -10.50
C ILE A 46 11.49 16.00 -9.08
N PRO A 47 12.60 16.61 -8.61
CA PRO A 47 12.73 17.14 -7.25
C PRO A 47 11.99 18.49 -7.06
N GLU A 48 10.85 18.68 -7.72
CA GLU A 48 10.05 19.91 -7.73
C GLU A 48 8.56 19.58 -7.57
N ILE A 49 7.80 20.51 -6.98
CA ILE A 49 6.35 20.37 -6.83
C ILE A 49 5.69 20.84 -8.12
N LEU A 50 5.41 19.89 -9.01
CA LEU A 50 4.81 20.17 -10.33
C LEU A 50 3.37 19.65 -10.47
N PHE A 51 2.82 19.04 -9.42
CA PHE A 51 1.49 18.45 -9.45
C PHE A 51 0.72 18.76 -8.16
N PHE A 52 -0.42 19.44 -8.32
CA PHE A 52 -1.35 19.75 -7.24
C PHE A 52 -2.57 18.84 -7.34
N TYR A 53 -2.61 17.79 -6.52
CA TYR A 53 -3.72 16.85 -6.51
C TYR A 53 -4.94 17.45 -5.80
N ARG A 54 -6.11 17.40 -6.45
CA ARG A 54 -7.38 17.78 -5.83
C ARG A 54 -8.07 16.54 -5.28
N LYS A 55 -8.44 16.56 -3.99
CA LYS A 55 -9.30 15.55 -3.37
C LYS A 55 -10.67 16.16 -3.03
N HIS A 56 -11.74 15.55 -3.51
CA HIS A 56 -13.10 15.88 -3.08
C HIS A 56 -13.43 15.06 -1.83
N TYR A 57 -13.85 15.75 -0.76
CA TYR A 57 -14.19 15.11 0.50
C TYR A 57 -15.51 14.33 0.39
N GLY A 58 -15.52 13.06 0.80
CA GLY A 58 -16.72 12.24 0.95
C GLY A 58 -17.21 11.54 -0.33
N THR A 59 -16.63 11.85 -1.49
CA THR A 59 -17.00 11.25 -2.78
C THR A 59 -15.82 10.71 -3.58
N SER A 60 -14.59 10.89 -3.09
CA SER A 60 -13.41 10.41 -3.80
C SER A 60 -13.35 8.89 -3.84
N MET A 61 -12.69 8.33 -4.86
CA MET A 61 -12.46 6.90 -4.94
C MET A 61 -11.72 6.37 -3.70
N SER A 62 -10.81 7.18 -3.14
CA SER A 62 -10.11 6.83 -1.89
C SER A 62 -11.04 6.69 -0.69
N ASP A 63 -12.16 7.43 -0.66
CA ASP A 63 -13.13 7.33 0.42
C ASP A 63 -14.01 6.09 0.24
N LYS A 64 -14.29 5.67 -1.00
CA LYS A 64 -15.01 4.42 -1.33
C LYS A 64 -14.18 3.15 -1.05
N PHE A 65 -12.88 3.30 -0.91
CA PHE A 65 -11.95 2.22 -0.58
C PHE A 65 -12.01 1.78 0.90
N SER A 66 -12.90 2.40 1.71
CA SER A 66 -13.20 1.94 3.07
C SER A 66 -14.07 0.69 3.12
N ASP A 67 -14.70 0.30 2.00
CA ASP A 67 -15.48 -0.93 1.89
C ASP A 67 -14.54 -2.13 1.79
N ILE A 68 -14.49 -2.93 2.86
CA ILE A 68 -13.55 -4.05 2.99
C ILE A 68 -13.77 -5.15 1.95
N GLU A 69 -15.02 -5.36 1.50
CA GLU A 69 -15.32 -6.41 0.54
C GLU A 69 -14.82 -6.00 -0.84
N LYS A 70 -15.15 -4.77 -1.27
CA LYS A 70 -14.65 -4.20 -2.52
C LYS A 70 -13.12 -4.12 -2.53
N HIS A 71 -12.53 -3.73 -1.41
CA HIS A 71 -11.08 -3.72 -1.24
C HIS A 71 -10.48 -5.10 -1.50
N ASN A 72 -10.97 -6.14 -0.82
CA ASN A 72 -10.48 -7.50 -0.97
C ASN A 72 -10.67 -8.04 -2.39
N GLN A 73 -11.82 -7.75 -3.03
CA GLN A 73 -12.07 -8.10 -4.42
C GLN A 73 -11.04 -7.46 -5.36
N THR A 74 -10.80 -6.15 -5.23
CA THR A 74 -9.77 -5.44 -6.01
C THR A 74 -8.38 -6.03 -5.77
N MET A 75 -8.00 -6.30 -4.53
CA MET A 75 -6.69 -6.88 -4.22
C MET A 75 -6.51 -8.28 -4.83
N ASN A 76 -7.54 -9.13 -4.81
CA ASN A 76 -7.51 -10.43 -5.47
C ASN A 76 -7.35 -10.30 -6.99
N MET A 77 -8.07 -9.38 -7.62
CA MET A 77 -7.95 -9.13 -9.06
C MET A 77 -6.53 -8.66 -9.43
N ILE A 78 -5.91 -7.82 -8.62
CA ILE A 78 -4.53 -7.36 -8.86
C ILE A 78 -3.55 -8.50 -8.67
N PHE A 79 -3.74 -9.33 -7.64
CA PHE A 79 -2.94 -10.55 -7.47
C PHE A 79 -3.03 -11.47 -8.70
N ASP A 80 -4.25 -11.73 -9.18
CA ASP A 80 -4.48 -12.62 -10.32
C ASP A 80 -3.92 -12.04 -11.62
N ASN A 81 -4.05 -10.72 -11.86
CA ASN A 81 -3.48 -10.07 -13.04
C ASN A 81 -1.94 -10.15 -13.08
N ASN A 82 -1.29 -10.19 -11.92
CA ASN A 82 0.16 -10.07 -11.79
C ASN A 82 0.80 -11.30 -11.14
N ARG A 83 0.12 -12.45 -11.18
CA ARG A 83 0.51 -13.66 -10.45
C ARG A 83 1.95 -14.10 -10.76
N GLU A 84 2.34 -14.08 -12.03
CA GLU A 84 3.70 -14.46 -12.45
C GLU A 84 4.76 -13.52 -11.86
N ILE A 85 4.50 -12.21 -11.87
CA ILE A 85 5.40 -11.22 -11.25
C ILE A 85 5.52 -11.52 -9.76
N TYR A 86 4.42 -11.81 -9.06
CA TYR A 86 4.49 -12.15 -7.64
C TYR A 86 5.27 -13.43 -7.36
N ASN A 87 5.17 -14.44 -8.22
CA ASN A 87 5.92 -15.70 -8.08
C ASN A 87 7.44 -15.48 -8.10
N ASP A 88 7.94 -14.45 -8.80
CA ASP A 88 9.37 -14.13 -8.85
C ASP A 88 9.91 -13.53 -7.55
N TYR A 89 9.05 -12.90 -6.74
CA TYR A 89 9.44 -12.20 -5.51
C TYR A 89 9.03 -12.91 -4.22
N PHE A 90 7.96 -13.69 -4.25
CA PHE A 90 7.43 -14.38 -3.08
C PHE A 90 7.83 -15.85 -3.11
N GLU A 91 8.29 -16.35 -1.95
CA GLU A 91 8.49 -17.77 -1.73
C GLU A 91 7.16 -18.55 -1.82
N ASN A 92 7.24 -19.87 -1.61
CA ASN A 92 6.08 -20.75 -1.52
C ASN A 92 4.93 -20.13 -0.69
N PRO A 93 3.73 -19.90 -1.28
CA PRO A 93 2.59 -19.31 -0.60
C PRO A 93 2.18 -20.02 0.70
N ILE A 94 2.39 -21.34 0.78
CA ILE A 94 2.13 -22.13 1.98
C ILE A 94 3.05 -21.68 3.12
N LYS A 95 4.34 -21.46 2.82
CA LYS A 95 5.31 -20.97 3.81
C LYS A 95 4.97 -19.56 4.26
N VAL A 96 4.62 -18.66 3.33
CA VAL A 96 4.17 -17.29 3.66
C VAL A 96 2.97 -17.32 4.60
N ALA A 97 1.99 -18.19 4.35
CA ALA A 97 0.81 -18.34 5.20
C ALA A 97 1.18 -18.85 6.61
N TRP A 98 2.08 -19.84 6.71
CA TRP A 98 2.56 -20.35 8.00
C TRP A 98 3.35 -19.31 8.79
N ASP A 99 4.27 -18.61 8.12
CA ASP A 99 5.07 -17.55 8.72
C ASP A 99 4.14 -16.43 9.23
N SER A 100 3.15 -16.02 8.43
CA SER A 100 2.13 -15.04 8.83
C SER A 100 1.35 -15.48 10.08
N ALA A 101 0.87 -16.73 10.11
CA ALA A 101 0.16 -17.27 11.27
C ALA A 101 1.06 -17.33 12.52
N ARG A 102 2.33 -17.68 12.36
CA ARG A 102 3.33 -17.69 13.43
C ARG A 102 3.58 -16.29 13.96
N TYR A 103 3.83 -15.31 13.10
CA TYR A 103 4.07 -13.92 13.50
C TYR A 103 2.85 -13.33 14.20
N LYS A 104 1.64 -13.61 13.73
CA LYS A 104 0.39 -13.19 14.40
C LYS A 104 0.33 -13.69 15.85
N LYS A 105 0.70 -14.95 16.10
CA LYS A 105 0.76 -15.51 17.47
C LYS A 105 1.81 -14.79 18.35
N ILE A 106 2.97 -14.47 17.79
CA ILE A 106 4.04 -13.75 18.50
C ILE A 106 3.59 -12.33 18.86
N ILE A 107 3.02 -11.60 17.90
CA ILE A 107 2.48 -10.25 18.09
C ILE A 107 1.44 -10.25 19.21
N LEU A 108 0.48 -11.17 19.17
CA LEU A 108 -0.55 -11.28 20.22
C LEU A 108 0.03 -11.57 21.62
N LYS A 109 1.16 -12.27 21.72
CA LYS A 109 1.87 -12.47 23.00
C LYS A 109 2.55 -11.19 23.47
N ILE A 110 3.19 -10.45 22.56
CA ILE A 110 3.87 -9.18 22.85
C ILE A 110 2.85 -8.14 23.32
N GLU A 111 1.71 -8.00 22.63
CA GLU A 111 0.64 -7.06 22.98
C GLU A 111 0.06 -7.31 24.37
N LYS A 112 -0.02 -8.59 24.77
CA LYS A 112 -0.47 -9.01 26.11
C LYS A 112 0.61 -8.89 27.19
N SER A 113 1.87 -8.63 26.82
CA SER A 113 2.95 -8.54 27.79
C SER A 113 2.80 -7.29 28.66
N LYS A 114 3.18 -7.40 29.95
CA LYS A 114 3.20 -6.27 30.88
C LYS A 114 4.15 -5.17 30.41
N PHE A 115 5.26 -5.56 29.77
CA PHE A 115 6.28 -4.64 29.27
C PHE A 115 5.76 -3.74 28.15
N TYR A 116 5.09 -4.31 27.13
CA TYR A 116 4.50 -3.53 26.04
C TYR A 116 3.48 -2.51 26.54
N ASN A 117 2.60 -2.91 27.46
CA ASN A 117 1.61 -2.01 28.06
C ASN A 117 2.26 -0.91 28.92
N PHE A 118 3.34 -1.24 29.63
CA PHE A 118 4.12 -0.28 30.40
C PHE A 118 4.79 0.76 29.48
N GLU A 119 5.45 0.32 28.41
CA GLU A 119 6.08 1.18 27.40
C GLU A 119 5.07 2.14 26.76
N LEU A 120 3.88 1.65 26.39
CA LEU A 120 2.81 2.49 25.85
C LEU A 120 2.32 3.55 26.85
N LYS A 121 2.21 3.20 28.14
CA LYS A 121 1.81 4.12 29.20
C LYS A 121 2.85 5.24 29.37
N ILE A 122 4.14 4.89 29.35
CA ILE A 122 5.25 5.84 29.42
C ILE A 122 5.25 6.77 28.19
N LYS A 123 5.16 6.21 26.97
CA LYS A 123 5.08 7.00 25.73
C LYS A 123 3.89 7.97 25.73
N ARG A 124 2.73 7.57 26.27
CA ARG A 124 1.56 8.45 26.42
C ARG A 124 1.81 9.62 27.37
N ILE A 125 2.48 9.38 28.49
CA ILE A 125 2.82 10.43 29.47
C ILE A 125 3.79 11.44 28.84
N PHE A 126 4.87 10.96 28.21
CA PHE A 126 5.83 11.84 27.54
C PHE A 126 5.21 12.65 26.41
N ARG A 127 4.30 12.05 25.62
CA ARG A 127 3.59 12.76 24.56
C ARG A 127 2.75 13.91 25.12
N LYS A 128 2.01 13.69 26.23
CA LYS A 128 1.24 14.75 26.91
C LYS A 128 2.14 15.90 27.39
N ILE A 129 3.28 15.58 28.00
CA ILE A 129 4.24 16.58 28.49
C ILE A 129 4.82 17.41 27.34
N TYR A 130 5.16 16.78 26.21
CA TYR A 130 5.69 17.48 25.04
C TYR A 130 4.65 18.39 24.37
N THR A 131 3.40 17.95 24.19
CA THR A 131 2.32 18.80 23.65
C THR A 131 1.99 19.98 24.55
N TYR A 132 2.09 19.82 25.87
CA TYR A 132 1.83 20.91 26.82
C TYR A 132 2.94 21.98 26.83
N LYS A 133 4.15 21.63 26.38
CA LYS A 133 5.28 22.55 26.26
C LYS A 133 5.30 23.35 24.95
N THR A 134 4.54 22.93 23.94
CA THR A 134 4.48 23.59 22.62
C THR A 134 3.30 24.56 22.48
N GLU A 135 2.38 24.59 23.44
CA GLU A 135 1.21 25.48 23.48
C GLU A 135 1.36 26.67 24.45
N LYS A 136 2.57 26.91 24.98
CA LYS A 136 2.97 28.09 25.77
C LYS A 136 4.12 28.79 25.09
#